data_AF-A0A7C1T114-F1
#
_entry.id   AF-A0A7C1T114-F1
#
_cell.length_a   1.000
_cell.length_b   1.000
_cell.length_c   1.000
_cell.angle_alpha   90.00
_cell.angle_beta   90.00
_cell.angle_gamma   90.00
#
_symmetry.space_group_name_H-M   'P 1'
#
loop_
_entity.id
_entity.type
_entity.pdbx_description
1 polymer ?
#
loop_
_entity_poly.entity_id
_entity_poly.type
_entity_poly.pdbx_seq_one_letter_code
_entity_poly.pdbx_strand_id
1 'polypeptide(L)'
;MFDIGFQELLLIGILSLLIMGPERLPGAVRSASLFIGRLRRSFQQIKSEIEREIGADDIKQQLHNETIMKSLEQTKSDLQDSFQHTADSLKPELEKFHQEVNDTIDSDDNKAADNQASDKNDASRP
;
A
#
# COMPACT_ATOMS: atom_id res chain seq x y z
N MET A 1 5.70 -11.93 21.61
CA MET A 1 6.76 -12.59 20.80
C MET A 1 6.35 -12.69 19.33
N PHE A 2 5.64 -11.68 18.81
CA PHE A 2 5.27 -11.57 17.39
C PHE A 2 5.46 -10.11 16.97
N ASP A 3 6.70 -9.63 17.06
CA ASP A 3 7.11 -8.35 16.46
C ASP A 3 7.39 -8.59 14.97
N ILE A 4 6.33 -8.86 14.20
CA ILE A 4 6.42 -8.93 12.74
C ILE A 4 5.98 -7.57 12.22
N GLY A 5 6.94 -6.74 11.87
CA GLY A 5 6.72 -5.44 11.23
C GLY A 5 6.46 -5.57 9.73
N PHE A 6 6.20 -4.42 9.11
CA PHE A 6 5.97 -4.33 7.67
C PHE A 6 7.18 -4.82 6.86
N GLN A 7 8.39 -4.54 7.34
CA GLN A 7 9.64 -4.95 6.69
C GLN A 7 9.82 -6.48 6.71
N GLU A 8 9.54 -7.16 7.82
CA GLU A 8 9.58 -8.62 7.87
C GLU A 8 8.52 -9.25 6.97
N LEU A 9 7.30 -8.69 6.94
CA LEU A 9 6.25 -9.15 6.03
C LEU A 9 6.65 -9.02 4.56
N LEU A 10 7.28 -7.91 4.18
CA LEU A 10 7.79 -7.69 2.83
C LEU A 10 8.86 -8.73 2.47
N LEU A 11 9.82 -8.98 3.38
CA LEU A 11 10.87 -9.97 3.19
C LEU A 11 10.29 -11.38 3.01
N ILE A 12 9.35 -11.78 3.87
CA ILE A 12 8.66 -13.08 3.78
C ILE A 12 7.85 -13.16 2.48
N GLY A 13 7.22 -12.06 2.05
CA GLY A 13 6.50 -11.97 0.78
C GLY A 13 7.43 -12.25 -0.41
N ILE A 14 8.57 -11.57 -0.47
CA ILE A 14 9.59 -11.79 -1.52
C ILE A 14 10.09 -13.24 -1.49
N LEU A 15 10.41 -13.77 -0.31
CA LEU A 15 10.90 -15.14 -0.16
C LEU A 15 9.85 -16.17 -0.58
N SER A 16 8.58 -15.91 -0.26
CA SER A 16 7.45 -16.75 -0.66
C SER A 16 7.24 -16.74 -2.17
N LEU A 17 7.39 -15.58 -2.82
CA LEU A 17 7.35 -15.46 -4.28
C LEU A 17 8.52 -16.22 -4.92
N LEU A 18 9.71 -16.24 -4.30
CA LEU A 18 10.88 -16.95 -4.82
C LEU A 18 10.75 -18.48 -4.66
N ILE A 19 10.27 -18.96 -3.51
CA ILE A 19 10.17 -20.40 -3.19
C ILE A 19 8.98 -21.03 -3.92
N MET A 20 7.81 -20.41 -3.81
CA MET A 20 6.54 -20.96 -4.30
C MET A 20 6.27 -20.52 -5.74
N GLY A 21 6.79 -19.35 -6.13
CA GLY A 21 6.46 -18.67 -7.37
C GLY A 21 5.28 -17.69 -7.22
N PRO A 22 5.28 -16.57 -7.97
CA PRO A 22 4.22 -15.56 -7.92
C PRO A 22 2.84 -16.09 -8.31
N GLU A 23 2.78 -17.09 -9.18
CA GLU A 23 1.50 -17.65 -9.65
C GLU A 23 0.83 -18.57 -8.62
N ARG A 24 1.61 -19.15 -7.70
CA ARG A 24 1.13 -20.18 -6.76
C ARG A 24 0.83 -19.63 -5.37
N LEU A 25 1.47 -18.53 -4.98
CA LEU A 25 1.16 -17.78 -3.76
C LEU A 25 -0.34 -17.41 -3.63
N PRO A 26 -1.00 -16.80 -4.63
CA PRO A 26 -2.42 -16.45 -4.52
C PRO A 26 -3.31 -17.68 -4.38
N GLY A 27 -2.94 -18.81 -5.00
CA GLY A 27 -3.64 -20.08 -4.82
C GLY A 27 -3.53 -20.64 -3.40
N ALA A 28 -2.35 -20.55 -2.79
CA ALA A 28 -2.09 -20.97 -1.41
C ALA A 28 -2.85 -20.09 -0.41
N VAL A 29 -2.81 -18.76 -0.58
CA VAL A 29 -3.55 -17.81 0.27
C VAL A 29 -5.06 -18.05 0.19
N ARG A 30 -5.61 -18.28 -1.01
CA ARG A 30 -7.03 -18.64 -1.16
C ARG A 30 -7.39 -19.92 -0.40
N SER A 31 -6.59 -20.97 -0.53
CA SER A 31 -6.85 -22.23 0.18
C SER A 31 -6.77 -22.08 1.69
N ALA A 32 -5.71 -21.42 2.18
CA ALA A 32 -5.51 -21.16 3.61
C ALA A 32 -6.62 -20.27 4.18
N SER A 33 -6.99 -19.18 3.49
CA SER A 33 -8.05 -18.27 3.93
C SER A 33 -9.43 -18.94 3.95
N LEU A 34 -9.73 -19.85 3.02
CA LEU A 34 -10.95 -20.64 3.08
C LEU A 34 -10.98 -21.55 4.31
N PHE A 35 -9.87 -22.18 4.67
CA PHE A 35 -9.77 -23.01 5.88
C PHE A 35 -9.92 -22.18 7.17
N ILE A 36 -9.22 -21.05 7.25
CA ILE A 36 -9.32 -20.09 8.35
C ILE A 36 -10.74 -19.51 8.45
N GLY A 37 -11.38 -19.20 7.32
CA GLY A 37 -12.75 -18.70 7.26
C GLY A 37 -13.77 -19.72 7.77
N ARG A 38 -13.60 -21.00 7.42
CA ARG A 38 -14.41 -22.09 7.97
C ARG A 38 -14.22 -22.22 9.48
N LEU A 39 -12.97 -22.20 9.95
CA LEU A 39 -12.66 -22.26 11.37
C LEU A 39 -13.27 -21.09 12.15
N ARG A 40 -13.11 -19.86 11.65
CA ARG A 40 -13.73 -18.66 12.23
C ARG A 40 -15.23 -18.81 12.37
N ARG A 41 -15.90 -19.36 11.35
CA ARG A 41 -17.35 -19.60 11.38
C ARG A 41 -17.75 -20.61 12.47
N SER A 42 -16.97 -21.68 12.64
CA SER A 42 -17.19 -22.65 13.73
C SER A 42 -17.00 -22.03 15.12
N PHE A 43 -15.98 -21.18 15.31
CA PHE A 43 -15.82 -20.41 16.56
C PHE A 43 -16.99 -19.45 16.80
N GLN A 44 -17.52 -18.81 15.76
CA GLN A 44 -18.68 -17.94 15.86
C GLN A 44 -19.94 -18.71 16.32
N GLN A 45 -20.13 -19.93 15.81
CA GLN A 45 -21.23 -20.81 16.19
C GLN A 45 -21.10 -21.28 17.64
N ILE A 46 -19.91 -21.74 18.03
CA ILE A 46 -19.61 -22.13 19.42
C ILE A 46 -19.82 -20.95 20.37
N LYS A 47 -19.36 -19.75 19.99
CA LYS A 47 -19.60 -18.52 20.76
C LYS A 47 -21.11 -18.25 20.90
N SER A 48 -21.88 -18.39 19.83
CA SER A 48 -23.33 -18.17 19.83
C SER A 48 -24.09 -19.20 20.66
N GLU A 49 -23.60 -20.44 20.74
CA GLU A 49 -24.15 -21.50 21.60
C GLU A 49 -23.83 -21.19 23.07
N ILE A 50 -22.58 -20.81 23.36
CA ILE A 50 -22.11 -20.44 24.71
C ILE A 50 -22.83 -19.18 25.21
N GLU A 51 -23.01 -18.15 24.38
CA GLU A 51 -23.72 -16.90 24.74
C GLU A 51 -25.20 -17.16 25.04
N ARG A 52 -25.76 -18.28 24.57
CA ARG A 52 -27.17 -18.68 24.76
C ARG A 52 -27.38 -19.64 25.95
N GLU A 53 -26.35 -20.36 26.40
CA GLU A 53 -26.41 -21.23 27.60
C GLU A 53 -25.71 -20.63 28.83
N ILE A 54 -24.73 -19.75 28.66
CA ILE A 54 -23.97 -19.08 29.73
C ILE A 54 -23.92 -17.58 29.38
N GLY A 55 -24.83 -16.80 29.96
CA GLY A 55 -25.00 -15.37 29.66
C GLY A 55 -23.69 -14.58 29.72
N ALA A 56 -23.12 -14.27 28.56
CA ALA A 56 -21.90 -13.48 28.40
C ALA A 56 -22.19 -11.98 28.23
N ASP A 57 -23.38 -11.52 28.64
CA ASP A 57 -23.78 -10.11 28.56
C ASP A 57 -22.87 -9.20 29.40
N ASP A 58 -22.31 -9.71 30.51
CA ASP A 58 -21.40 -8.93 31.37
C ASP A 58 -20.00 -8.70 30.77
N ILE A 59 -19.51 -9.60 29.90
CA ILE A 59 -18.16 -9.46 29.30
C ILE A 59 -18.18 -8.54 28.07
N LYS A 60 -19.29 -8.57 27.33
CA LYS A 60 -19.47 -7.77 26.10
C LYS A 60 -19.54 -6.28 26.42
N GLN A 61 -20.16 -5.90 27.54
CA GLN A 61 -20.31 -4.50 27.92
C GLN A 61 -18.99 -3.88 28.43
N GLN A 62 -18.14 -4.67 29.08
CA GLN A 62 -16.85 -4.19 29.60
C GLN A 62 -15.76 -4.11 28.52
N LEU A 63 -15.78 -4.98 27.50
CA LEU A 63 -14.79 -4.94 26.41
C LEU A 63 -15.12 -3.94 25.30
N HIS A 64 -16.40 -3.61 25.09
CA HIS A 64 -16.82 -2.87 23.89
C HIS A 64 -16.66 -1.35 23.99
N ASN A 65 -16.68 -0.76 25.19
CA ASN A 65 -16.70 0.70 25.33
C ASN A 65 -15.32 1.35 25.55
N GLU A 66 -14.42 0.75 26.32
CA GLU A 66 -13.17 1.45 26.66
C GLU A 66 -11.99 1.09 25.76
N THR A 67 -11.83 -0.21 25.45
CA THR A 67 -10.63 -0.69 24.76
C THR A 67 -10.70 -0.47 23.25
N ILE A 68 -11.89 -0.59 22.66
CA ILE A 68 -12.07 -0.43 21.21
C ILE A 68 -11.97 1.05 20.80
N MET A 69 -12.58 1.98 21.55
CA MET A 69 -12.50 3.41 21.19
C MET A 69 -11.08 3.95 21.30
N LYS A 70 -10.36 3.64 22.39
CA LYS A 70 -8.96 4.08 22.56
C LYS A 70 -8.02 3.48 21.53
N SER A 71 -8.17 2.19 21.21
CA SER A 71 -7.34 1.55 20.18
C SER A 71 -7.65 2.07 18.77
N LEU A 72 -8.90 2.41 18.48
CA LEU A 72 -9.30 2.97 17.19
C LEU A 72 -8.80 4.41 17.01
N GLU A 73 -8.84 5.22 18.07
CA GLU A 73 -8.34 6.60 18.07
C GLU A 73 -6.81 6.64 17.91
N GLN A 74 -6.10 5.77 18.63
CA GLN A 74 -4.64 5.65 18.51
C GLN A 74 -4.23 5.12 17.13
N THR A 75 -4.91 4.09 16.62
CA THR A 75 -4.66 3.57 15.25
C THR A 75 -4.94 4.64 14.19
N LYS A 76 -5.96 5.48 14.36
CA LYS A 76 -6.26 6.58 13.44
C LYS A 76 -5.16 7.63 13.45
N SER A 77 -4.64 7.98 14.62
CA SER A 77 -3.51 8.92 14.75
C SER A 77 -2.26 8.37 14.07
N ASP A 78 -1.86 7.14 14.38
CA ASP A 78 -0.66 6.52 13.82
C ASP A 78 -0.74 6.37 12.30
N LEU A 79 -1.94 6.04 11.78
CA LEU A 79 -2.19 5.98 10.34
C LEU A 79 -2.13 7.37 9.70
N GLN A 80 -2.68 8.39 10.35
CA GLN A 80 -2.66 9.76 9.83
C GLN A 80 -1.24 10.30 9.77
N ASP A 81 -0.43 10.08 10.81
CA ASP A 81 0.97 10.51 10.85
C ASP A 81 1.79 9.77 9.79
N SER A 82 1.62 8.45 9.67
CA SER A 82 2.29 7.65 8.64
C SER A 82 1.92 8.10 7.22
N PHE A 83 0.64 8.42 6.99
CA PHE A 83 0.15 8.90 5.69
C PHE A 83 0.68 10.29 5.37
N GLN A 84 0.73 11.19 6.37
CA GLN A 84 1.28 12.53 6.23
C GLN A 84 2.79 12.48 5.95
N HIS A 85 3.55 11.66 6.68
CA HIS A 85 4.98 11.47 6.43
C HIS A 85 5.25 10.87 5.04
N THR A 86 4.42 9.94 4.59
CA THR A 86 4.52 9.38 3.24
C THR A 86 4.20 10.44 2.19
N ALA A 87 3.12 11.21 2.38
CA ALA A 87 2.75 12.29 1.47
C ALA A 87 3.83 13.38 1.40
N ASP A 88 4.43 13.76 2.54
CA ASP A 88 5.49 14.76 2.59
C ASP A 88 6.82 14.26 2.04
N SER A 89 7.09 12.95 2.12
CA SER A 89 8.25 12.32 1.48
C SER A 89 8.07 12.20 -0.04
N LEU A 90 6.83 12.01 -0.51
CA LEU A 90 6.48 11.92 -1.92
C LEU A 90 6.40 13.29 -2.60
N LYS A 91 6.01 14.36 -1.90
CA LYS A 91 5.97 15.73 -2.45
C LYS A 91 7.25 16.16 -3.18
N PRO A 92 8.46 16.07 -2.59
CA PRO A 92 9.68 16.47 -3.28
C PRO A 92 10.05 15.52 -4.43
N GLU A 93 9.57 14.26 -4.40
CA GLU A 93 9.76 13.30 -5.49
C GLU A 93 8.80 13.59 -6.66
N LEU A 94 7.54 13.97 -6.37
CA LEU A 94 6.58 14.47 -7.36
C LEU A 94 7.02 15.81 -7.96
N GLU A 95 7.58 16.71 -7.16
CA GLU A 95 8.06 18.01 -7.65
C GLU A 95 9.28 17.84 -8.56
N LYS A 96 10.20 16.93 -8.20
CA LYS A 96 11.31 16.51 -9.08
C LYS A 96 10.83 15.82 -10.34
N PHE A 97 9.83 14.94 -10.23
CA PHE A 97 9.23 14.28 -11.38
C PHE A 97 8.54 15.28 -12.31
N HIS A 98 7.82 16.28 -11.78
CA HIS A 98 7.23 17.35 -12.57
C HIS A 98 8.28 18.23 -13.25
N GLN A 99 9.41 18.47 -12.59
CA GLN A 99 10.51 19.25 -13.16
C GLN A 99 11.25 18.48 -14.27
N GLU A 100 11.48 17.17 -14.08
CA GLU A 100 12.08 16.28 -15.09
C GLU A 100 11.14 16.04 -16.29
N VAL A 101 9.82 15.98 -16.05
CA VAL A 101 8.82 15.88 -17.13
C VAL A 101 8.69 17.20 -17.90
N ASN A 102 8.82 18.37 -17.25
CA ASN A 102 8.77 19.65 -17.97
C ASN A 102 10.05 19.91 -18.79
N ASP A 103 11.23 19.54 -18.28
CA ASP A 103 12.50 19.66 -19.02
C ASP A 103 12.56 18.72 -20.25
N THR A 104 11.89 17.56 -20.19
CA THR A 104 11.81 16.65 -21.34
C THR A 104 10.76 17.07 -22.38
N ILE A 105 9.71 17.80 -21.99
CA ILE A 105 8.68 18.32 -22.91
C ILE A 105 9.16 19.61 -23.62
N ASP A 106 9.86 20.53 -22.94
CA ASP A 106 10.36 21.76 -23.57
C ASP A 106 11.58 21.52 -24.49
N SER A 107 12.31 20.41 -24.31
CA SER A 107 13.48 20.08 -25.12
C SER A 107 13.16 19.58 -26.54
N ASP A 108 11.91 19.21 -26.83
CA ASP A 108 11.51 18.75 -28.18
C ASP A 108 11.01 19.89 -29.08
N ASP A 109 10.54 21.02 -28.52
CA ASP A 109 10.03 22.14 -29.33
C ASP A 109 11.15 23.07 -29.84
N ASN A 110 12.27 23.17 -29.11
CA ASN A 110 13.37 24.09 -29.48
C ASN A 110 14.40 23.48 -30.44
N LYS A 111 14.30 22.19 -30.79
CA LYS A 111 15.18 21.52 -31.76
C LYS A 111 14.65 21.57 -33.20
N ALA A 112 13.39 21.98 -33.39
CA ALA A 112 12.80 22.18 -34.72
C ALA A 112 13.09 23.57 -35.32
N ALA A 113 13.43 24.57 -34.49
CA ALA A 113 13.67 25.94 -34.95
C ALA A 113 15.13 26.22 -35.40
N ASP A 114 16.12 25.51 -34.88
CA ASP A 114 17.54 25.79 -35.17
C ASP A 114 18.05 25.14 -36.47
N ASN A 115 17.35 24.12 -37.00
CA ASN A 115 17.74 23.44 -38.24
C ASN A 115 17.23 24.12 -39.53
N GLN A 116 16.55 25.27 -39.46
CA GLN A 116 16.18 26.06 -40.65
C GLN A 116 17.09 27.29 -40.89
N ALA A 117 18.00 27.62 -39.97
CA ALA A 117 18.93 28.74 -40.14
C ALA A 117 20.23 28.36 -40.88
N SER A 118 20.53 27.07 -41.02
CA SER A 118 21.79 26.59 -41.60
C SER A 118 21.77 26.37 -43.12
N ASP A 119 20.61 26.41 -43.78
CA ASP A 119 20.47 26.13 -45.23
C ASP A 119 20.37 27.40 -46.11
N LYS A 120 20.51 28.61 -45.54
CA LYS A 120 20.43 29.87 -46.31
C LYS A 120 21.76 30.56 -46.59
N ASN A 121 22.89 30.04 -46.11
CA ASN A 121 24.20 30.70 -46.26
C ASN A 121 25.13 30.10 -47.35
N ASP A 122 24.66 29.18 -48.19
CA ASP A 122 25.49 28.56 -49.25
C ASP A 122 25.07 28.90 -50.71
N ALA A 123 24.23 29.92 -50.91
CA ALA A 123 23.76 30.31 -52.26
C ALA A 123 24.16 31.74 -52.68
N SER A 124 25.17 32.34 -52.07
CA SER A 124 25.68 33.66 -52.50
C SER A 124 27.17 33.81 -52.27
N ARG A 125 27.98 33.15 -53.10
CA ARG A 125 29.31 33.64 -53.48
C ARG A 125 29.46 33.56 -55.02
N PRO A 126 29.87 34.64 -55.69
CA PRO A 126 30.17 34.64 -57.13
C PRO A 126 31.46 33.87 -57.43
#